data_AF-A0A1M3BPG7-F1
#
_entry.id   AF-A0A1M3BPG7-F1
#
_cell.length_a   1.000
_cell.length_b   1.000
_cell.length_c   1.000
_cell.angle_alpha   90.00
_cell.angle_beta   90.00
_cell.angle_gamma   90.00
#
_symmetry.space_group_name_H-M   'P 1'
#
loop_
_entity.id
_entity.type
_entity.pdbx_description
1 polymer ?
#
loop_
_entity_poly.entity_id
_entity_poly.type
_entity_poly.pdbx_seq_one_letter_code
_entity_poly.pdbx_strand_id
1 'polypeptide(L)'
;MLAMSGAALAIVLRAGPIEVVGEGGFSPTTLPKRSFAPITLHGEGRIGTTDGSLPPILKTLTVWFDKHGEVVTEGLPVCTKGKLLATTTKTARRVCAGSIVGEGYGTALIAFPEQRPFKASSPITIFNGPPHNGNPTVLAHAYLSVPAPTTYIVPVEIQKVNNGPFGFRTEATIPRIAGGSGIPLEGRLTIGKKWTYKGKKLSYANASCPSGKLQAKVETEFTDSTKLSGLILKPCKGKN
;
A
#
# COMPACT_ATOMS: atom_id res chain seq x y z
N MET A 1 21.37 -29.10 -4.11
CA MET A 1 20.70 -27.84 -4.53
C MET A 1 20.25 -27.14 -3.26
N LEU A 2 21.09 -26.26 -2.69
CA LEU A 2 20.71 -25.49 -1.49
C LEU A 2 19.74 -24.39 -1.93
N ALA A 3 18.48 -24.51 -1.53
CA ALA A 3 17.54 -23.40 -1.59
C ALA A 3 17.98 -22.38 -0.53
N MET A 4 18.61 -21.29 -0.95
CA MET A 4 18.68 -20.09 -0.11
C MET A 4 17.26 -19.54 -0.01
N SER A 5 16.54 -19.91 1.05
CA SER A 5 15.38 -19.17 1.49
C SER A 5 15.85 -17.76 1.82
N GLY A 6 15.66 -16.82 0.90
CA GLY A 6 15.85 -15.42 1.18
C GLY A 6 14.90 -15.07 2.31
N ALA A 7 15.42 -14.91 3.52
CA ALA A 7 14.66 -14.39 4.64
C ALA A 7 14.11 -13.04 4.15
N ALA A 8 12.80 -12.97 4.00
CA ALA A 8 12.16 -11.71 3.70
C ALA A 8 12.46 -10.80 4.90
N LEU A 9 13.41 -9.89 4.73
CA LEU A 9 13.76 -8.91 5.75
C LEU A 9 12.51 -8.05 5.97
N ALA A 10 11.79 -8.36 7.03
CA ALA A 10 10.81 -7.49 7.64
C ALA A 10 11.57 -6.47 8.50
N ILE A 11 11.10 -5.23 8.51
CA ILE A 11 11.51 -4.22 9.47
C ILE A 11 10.63 -4.33 10.70
N VAL A 12 11.20 -4.14 11.88
CA VAL A 12 10.48 -4.03 13.14
C VAL A 12 10.78 -2.66 13.73
N LEU A 13 9.75 -1.84 13.89
CA LEU A 13 9.82 -0.49 14.43
C LEU A 13 9.13 -0.47 15.78
N ARG A 14 9.76 0.17 16.79
CA ARG A 14 9.23 0.21 18.16
C ARG A 14 9.33 1.60 18.76
N ALA A 15 8.31 1.99 19.52
CA ALA A 15 8.30 3.16 20.41
C ALA A 15 7.45 2.84 21.63
N GLY A 16 8.09 2.76 22.80
CA GLY A 16 7.43 2.22 24.00
C GLY A 16 6.89 0.80 23.72
N PRO A 17 5.63 0.50 24.07
CA PRO A 17 5.04 -0.80 23.80
C PRO A 17 4.62 -0.98 22.33
N ILE A 18 4.52 0.10 21.53
CA ILE A 18 4.02 0.03 20.16
C ILE A 18 5.04 -0.67 19.27
N GLU A 19 4.57 -1.65 18.49
CA GLU A 19 5.36 -2.38 17.50
C GLU A 19 4.70 -2.31 16.12
N VAL A 20 5.50 -1.97 15.11
CA VAL A 20 5.11 -2.03 13.70
C VAL A 20 6.07 -2.93 12.96
N VAL A 21 5.55 -4.03 12.41
CA VAL A 21 6.30 -4.93 11.54
C VAL A 21 5.92 -4.63 10.10
N GLY A 22 6.89 -4.31 9.26
CA GLY A 22 6.68 -4.00 7.85
C GLY A 22 7.49 -4.91 6.95
N GLU A 23 6.88 -5.44 5.91
CA GLU A 23 7.58 -6.16 4.85
C GLU A 23 7.23 -5.53 3.50
N GLY A 24 8.22 -5.47 2.62
CA GLY A 24 8.03 -5.05 1.25
C GLY A 24 8.84 -5.92 0.30
N GLY A 25 8.43 -5.98 -0.95
CA GLY A 25 9.09 -6.77 -1.96
C GLY A 25 8.62 -6.43 -3.36
N PHE A 26 9.31 -6.96 -4.35
CA PHE A 26 8.90 -6.87 -5.73
C PHE A 26 9.33 -8.08 -6.53
N SER A 27 8.62 -8.33 -7.63
CA SER A 27 8.94 -9.38 -8.59
C SER A 27 8.80 -8.87 -10.03
N PRO A 28 9.72 -9.24 -10.95
CA PRO A 28 10.93 -10.03 -10.74
C PRO A 28 12.07 -9.24 -10.08
N THR A 29 13.04 -9.93 -9.47
CA THR A 29 14.23 -9.32 -8.84
C THR A 29 15.41 -9.14 -9.79
N THR A 30 15.35 -9.69 -11.01
CA THR A 30 16.34 -9.40 -12.07
C THR A 30 15.77 -8.34 -13.00
N LEU A 31 16.36 -7.14 -12.99
CA LEU A 31 15.85 -5.96 -13.69
C LEU A 31 16.93 -5.31 -14.55
N PRO A 32 16.59 -4.60 -15.64
CA PRO A 32 17.57 -3.86 -16.42
C PRO A 32 18.22 -2.75 -15.61
N LYS A 33 19.50 -2.45 -15.88
CA LYS A 33 20.21 -1.33 -15.25
C LYS A 33 19.84 0.03 -15.84
N ARG A 34 19.49 0.07 -17.13
CA ARG A 34 19.38 1.30 -17.93
C ARG A 34 17.98 1.60 -18.44
N SER A 35 17.02 0.73 -18.19
CA SER A 35 15.63 0.88 -18.61
C SER A 35 14.69 0.34 -17.54
N PHE A 36 13.43 0.80 -17.59
CA PHE A 36 12.39 0.31 -16.70
C PHE A 36 11.79 -0.98 -17.25
N ALA A 37 11.53 -1.93 -16.35
CA ALA A 37 10.80 -3.16 -16.66
C ALA A 37 9.60 -3.32 -15.71
N PRO A 38 8.51 -3.97 -16.16
CA PRO A 38 7.35 -4.27 -15.33
C PRO A 38 7.72 -5.01 -14.06
N ILE A 39 7.23 -4.51 -12.92
CA ILE A 39 7.31 -5.19 -11.63
C ILE A 39 5.93 -5.32 -11.00
N THR A 40 5.80 -6.29 -10.11
CA THR A 40 4.72 -6.39 -9.14
C THR A 40 5.29 -6.04 -7.78
N LEU A 41 4.74 -5.02 -7.13
CA LEU A 41 5.05 -4.64 -5.76
C LEU A 41 4.21 -5.46 -4.80
N HIS A 42 4.79 -5.84 -3.67
CA HIS A 42 4.12 -6.47 -2.55
C HIS A 42 4.48 -5.68 -1.28
N GLY A 43 3.49 -5.46 -0.41
CA GLY A 43 3.70 -4.83 0.88
C GLY A 43 2.81 -5.49 1.92
N GLU A 44 3.34 -5.67 3.12
CA GLU A 44 2.63 -6.16 4.30
C GLU A 44 3.01 -5.31 5.51
N GLY A 45 2.05 -5.06 6.39
CA GLY A 45 2.25 -4.33 7.62
C GLY A 45 1.41 -4.94 8.72
N ARG A 46 1.98 -5.01 9.93
CA ARG A 46 1.32 -5.43 11.15
C ARG A 46 1.59 -4.41 12.26
N ILE A 47 0.57 -4.12 13.05
CA ILE A 47 0.60 -3.19 14.17
C ILE A 47 0.15 -3.95 15.40
N GLY A 48 0.91 -3.82 16.47
CA GLY A 48 0.61 -4.43 17.76
C GLY A 48 1.30 -3.70 18.89
N THR A 49 1.23 -4.31 20.06
CA THR A 49 1.96 -3.88 21.25
C THR A 49 2.68 -5.07 21.86
N THR A 50 3.82 -4.82 22.50
CA THR A 50 4.62 -5.86 23.16
C THR A 50 4.09 -6.23 24.55
N ASP A 51 3.25 -5.39 25.15
CA ASP A 51 2.66 -5.56 26.47
C ASP A 51 1.21 -6.08 26.45
N GLY A 52 0.62 -6.27 25.26
CA GLY A 52 -0.74 -6.74 25.07
C GLY A 52 -1.82 -5.66 25.20
N SER A 53 -1.44 -4.40 25.41
CA SER A 53 -2.37 -3.26 25.37
C SER A 53 -2.93 -3.02 23.96
N LEU A 54 -4.00 -2.24 23.83
CA LEU A 54 -4.49 -1.85 22.51
C LEU A 54 -3.54 -0.82 21.88
N PRO A 55 -3.06 -1.01 20.65
CA PRO A 55 -2.23 -0.01 20.00
C PRO A 55 -3.06 1.25 19.72
N PRO A 56 -2.44 2.44 19.71
CA PRO A 56 -3.12 3.64 19.23
C PRO A 56 -3.50 3.47 17.76
N ILE A 57 -4.47 4.27 17.30
CA ILE A 57 -4.98 4.16 15.93
C ILE A 57 -3.95 4.75 14.97
N LEU A 58 -3.60 4.00 13.93
CA LEU A 58 -2.78 4.53 12.83
C LEU A 58 -3.54 5.68 12.14
N LYS A 59 -2.94 6.86 12.11
CA LYS A 59 -3.51 8.07 11.51
C LYS A 59 -3.03 8.26 10.07
N THR A 60 -1.72 8.16 9.84
CA THR A 60 -1.14 8.25 8.49
C THR A 60 -0.10 7.16 8.26
N LEU A 61 -0.05 6.70 7.01
CA LEU A 61 1.01 5.86 6.47
C LEU A 61 1.63 6.58 5.28
N THR A 62 2.90 6.95 5.41
CA THR A 62 3.68 7.55 4.33
C THR A 62 4.72 6.56 3.85
N VAL A 63 4.79 6.37 2.54
CA VAL A 63 5.80 5.53 1.90
C VAL A 63 6.56 6.34 0.87
N TRP A 64 7.87 6.34 0.98
CA TRP A 64 8.78 6.91 0.01
C TRP A 64 9.39 5.77 -0.80
N PHE A 65 9.29 5.82 -2.11
CA PHE A 65 9.80 4.79 -3.00
C PHE A 65 11.07 5.25 -3.71
N ASP A 66 11.92 4.28 -4.03
CA ASP A 66 13.15 4.45 -4.78
C ASP A 66 12.95 5.29 -6.05
N LYS A 67 13.91 6.18 -6.34
CA LYS A 67 13.93 6.97 -7.57
C LYS A 67 14.06 6.15 -8.85
N HIS A 68 14.47 4.90 -8.73
CA HIS A 68 14.58 3.94 -9.83
C HIS A 68 13.27 3.16 -10.09
N GLY A 69 12.15 3.62 -9.53
CA GLY A 69 10.79 3.22 -9.92
C GLY A 69 10.18 4.10 -11.01
N GLU A 70 9.09 3.62 -11.62
CA GLU A 70 8.26 4.38 -12.55
C GLU A 70 6.81 3.94 -12.44
N VAL A 71 5.90 4.93 -12.42
CA VAL A 71 4.45 4.70 -12.47
C VAL A 71 3.92 5.15 -13.82
N VAL A 72 3.23 4.25 -14.52
CA VAL A 72 2.60 4.52 -15.80
C VAL A 72 1.09 4.37 -15.67
N THR A 73 0.34 5.32 -16.20
CA THR A 73 -1.13 5.32 -16.21
C THR A 73 -1.73 5.50 -17.60
N GLU A 74 -0.89 5.61 -18.62
CA GLU A 74 -1.35 5.88 -19.99
C GLU A 74 -2.33 4.80 -20.47
N GLY A 75 -3.50 5.25 -20.94
CA GLY A 75 -4.55 4.36 -21.44
C GLY A 75 -5.28 3.55 -20.37
N LEU A 76 -5.00 3.74 -19.07
CA LEU A 76 -5.78 3.13 -18.01
C LEU A 76 -7.09 3.90 -17.78
N PRO A 77 -8.23 3.19 -17.67
CA PRO A 77 -9.46 3.79 -17.18
C PRO A 77 -9.27 4.41 -15.80
N VAL A 78 -9.99 5.50 -15.55
CA VAL A 78 -10.06 6.19 -14.25
C VAL A 78 -11.36 5.81 -13.55
N CYS A 79 -11.27 5.49 -12.25
CA CYS A 79 -12.42 5.37 -11.38
C CYS A 79 -12.51 6.59 -10.46
N THR A 80 -13.68 7.21 -10.40
CA THR A 80 -13.92 8.38 -9.56
C THR A 80 -14.45 7.94 -8.19
N LYS A 81 -14.24 8.77 -7.18
CA LYS A 81 -14.79 8.55 -5.83
C LYS A 81 -16.31 8.33 -5.86
N GLY A 82 -17.03 9.11 -6.69
CA GLY A 82 -18.48 8.99 -6.84
C GLY A 82 -18.96 7.60 -7.26
N LYS A 83 -18.22 6.88 -8.11
CA LYS A 83 -18.54 5.50 -8.53
C LYS A 83 -18.30 4.46 -7.43
N LEU A 84 -17.51 4.80 -6.43
CA LEU A 84 -17.12 3.91 -5.33
C LEU A 84 -17.95 4.14 -4.06
N LEU A 85 -18.58 5.30 -3.90
CA LEU A 85 -19.38 5.63 -2.73
C LEU A 85 -20.54 4.63 -2.55
N ALA A 86 -20.77 4.23 -1.30
CA ALA A 86 -21.84 3.31 -0.91
C ALA A 86 -21.85 1.99 -1.72
N THR A 87 -20.67 1.50 -2.13
CA THR A 87 -20.54 0.23 -2.85
C THR A 87 -19.80 -0.81 -2.03
N THR A 88 -20.25 -2.07 -2.14
CA THR A 88 -19.45 -3.21 -1.68
C THR A 88 -18.20 -3.37 -2.54
N THR A 89 -17.16 -4.04 -2.04
CA THR A 89 -15.95 -4.29 -2.83
C THR A 89 -16.24 -5.07 -4.11
N LYS A 90 -17.21 -6.00 -4.09
CA LYS A 90 -17.66 -6.74 -5.27
C LYS A 90 -18.29 -5.82 -6.32
N THR A 91 -19.11 -4.86 -5.89
CA THR A 91 -19.74 -3.88 -6.78
C THR A 91 -18.70 -2.90 -7.34
N ALA A 92 -17.82 -2.36 -6.49
CA ALA A 92 -16.72 -1.47 -6.90
C ALA A 92 -15.84 -2.11 -7.98
N ARG A 93 -15.41 -3.36 -7.76
CA ARG A 93 -14.61 -4.12 -8.74
C ARG A 93 -15.31 -4.32 -10.07
N ARG A 94 -16.64 -4.47 -10.07
CA ARG A 94 -17.43 -4.62 -11.29
C ARG A 94 -17.53 -3.30 -12.07
N VAL A 95 -17.91 -2.23 -11.38
CA VAL A 95 -18.13 -0.90 -11.99
C VAL A 95 -16.82 -0.28 -12.48
N CYS A 96 -15.71 -0.57 -11.81
CA CYS A 96 -14.39 -0.01 -12.09
C CYS A 96 -13.34 -1.08 -12.45
N ALA A 97 -13.76 -2.20 -13.09
CA ALA A 97 -12.87 -3.32 -13.41
C ALA A 97 -11.61 -2.89 -14.19
N GLY A 98 -11.78 -2.01 -15.18
CA GLY A 98 -10.70 -1.52 -16.02
C GLY A 98 -9.62 -0.73 -15.26
N SER A 99 -9.95 -0.13 -14.12
CA SER A 99 -9.04 0.71 -13.34
C SER A 99 -8.41 0.01 -12.14
N ILE A 100 -8.71 -1.26 -11.85
CA ILE A 100 -8.07 -2.00 -10.75
C ILE A 100 -6.57 -2.14 -11.05
N VAL A 101 -5.69 -1.59 -10.22
CA VAL A 101 -4.22 -1.66 -10.39
C VAL A 101 -3.54 -2.56 -9.36
N GLY A 102 -4.26 -2.88 -8.28
CA GLY A 102 -3.81 -3.77 -7.23
C GLY A 102 -4.94 -4.22 -6.33
N GLU A 103 -4.66 -5.25 -5.54
CA GLU A 103 -5.59 -5.83 -4.59
C GLU A 103 -4.86 -6.20 -3.30
N GLY A 104 -5.62 -6.43 -2.25
CA GLY A 104 -5.09 -6.89 -0.99
C GLY A 104 -6.17 -7.14 0.05
N TYR A 105 -5.77 -7.04 1.30
CA TYR A 105 -6.63 -7.37 2.43
C TYR A 105 -6.21 -6.57 3.66
N GLY A 106 -7.17 -6.21 4.50
CA GLY A 106 -6.92 -5.52 5.76
C GLY A 106 -7.76 -6.10 6.88
N THR A 107 -7.21 -6.04 8.09
CA THR A 107 -7.87 -6.44 9.33
C THR A 107 -7.76 -5.30 10.33
N ALA A 108 -8.88 -4.96 10.96
CA ALA A 108 -8.95 -4.01 12.07
C ALA A 108 -9.52 -4.70 13.31
N LEU A 109 -9.06 -4.28 14.48
CA LEU A 109 -9.71 -4.59 15.75
C LEU A 109 -10.72 -3.49 16.05
N ILE A 110 -11.96 -3.88 16.30
CA ILE A 110 -13.03 -2.97 16.70
C ILE A 110 -13.15 -3.05 18.21
N ALA A 111 -12.86 -1.96 18.91
CA ALA A 111 -12.86 -1.87 20.37
C ALA A 111 -13.89 -0.83 20.84
N PHE A 112 -15.12 -1.28 21.03
CA PHE A 112 -16.18 -0.47 21.63
C PHE A 112 -16.17 -0.61 23.15
N PRO A 113 -16.41 0.46 23.94
CA PRO A 113 -16.45 0.37 25.40
C PRO A 113 -17.47 -0.63 25.95
N GLU A 114 -18.59 -0.83 25.24
CA GLU A 114 -19.76 -1.57 25.72
C GLU A 114 -19.66 -3.09 25.47
N GLN A 115 -18.62 -3.57 24.77
CA GLN A 115 -18.49 -4.98 24.41
C GLN A 115 -17.04 -5.43 24.26
N ARG A 116 -16.83 -6.75 24.21
CA ARG A 116 -15.50 -7.31 23.96
C ARG A 116 -15.02 -6.94 22.56
N PRO A 117 -13.73 -6.54 22.39
CA PRO A 117 -13.19 -6.25 21.08
C PRO A 117 -13.28 -7.44 20.13
N PHE A 118 -13.55 -7.19 18.85
CA PHE A 118 -13.62 -8.21 17.81
C PHE A 118 -12.89 -7.75 16.55
N LYS A 119 -12.43 -8.72 15.75
CA LYS A 119 -11.75 -8.43 14.47
C LYS A 119 -12.76 -8.29 13.34
N ALA A 120 -12.56 -7.28 12.50
CA ALA A 120 -13.29 -7.09 11.26
C ALA A 120 -12.29 -6.97 10.10
N SER A 121 -12.58 -7.64 8.99
CA SER A 121 -11.64 -7.71 7.87
C SER A 121 -12.34 -7.51 6.54
N SER A 122 -11.61 -6.94 5.58
CA SER A 122 -12.11 -6.64 4.23
C SER A 122 -11.03 -6.88 3.18
N PRO A 123 -11.40 -7.41 1.99
CA PRO A 123 -10.59 -7.21 0.80
C PRO A 123 -10.39 -5.72 0.55
N ILE A 124 -9.20 -5.36 0.09
CA ILE A 124 -8.85 -4.01 -0.35
C ILE A 124 -8.68 -4.05 -1.87
N THR A 125 -9.15 -3.03 -2.57
CA THR A 125 -8.93 -2.86 -4.01
C THR A 125 -8.34 -1.49 -4.26
N ILE A 126 -7.28 -1.43 -5.05
CA ILE A 126 -6.63 -0.19 -5.45
C ILE A 126 -7.07 0.12 -6.87
N PHE A 127 -7.77 1.24 -7.04
CA PHE A 127 -8.23 1.72 -8.35
C PHE A 127 -7.39 2.90 -8.82
N ASN A 128 -7.00 2.94 -10.09
CA ASN A 128 -6.46 4.12 -10.75
C ASN A 128 -7.48 5.27 -10.66
N GLY A 129 -7.09 6.35 -9.99
CA GLY A 129 -7.94 7.51 -9.70
C GLY A 129 -7.71 8.67 -10.67
N PRO A 130 -8.53 9.73 -10.58
CA PRO A 130 -8.30 10.95 -11.33
C PRO A 130 -7.00 11.62 -10.85
N PRO A 131 -6.10 12.05 -11.76
CA PRO A 131 -4.89 12.77 -11.38
C PRO A 131 -5.19 13.97 -10.49
N HIS A 132 -4.28 14.26 -9.56
CA HIS A 132 -4.34 15.43 -8.69
C HIS A 132 -3.05 16.23 -8.88
N ASN A 133 -3.15 17.51 -9.21
CA ASN A 133 -1.99 18.37 -9.48
C ASN A 133 -0.96 17.78 -10.47
N GLY A 134 -1.44 17.06 -11.48
CA GLY A 134 -0.60 16.38 -12.47
C GLY A 134 0.04 15.07 -11.99
N ASN A 135 -0.10 14.71 -10.72
CA ASN A 135 0.37 13.45 -10.17
C ASN A 135 -0.67 12.34 -10.36
N PRO A 136 -0.24 11.10 -10.68
CA PRO A 136 -1.11 9.93 -10.62
C PRO A 136 -1.71 9.77 -9.23
N THR A 137 -2.93 9.25 -9.16
CA THR A 137 -3.58 8.91 -7.90
C THR A 137 -4.13 7.50 -7.94
N VAL A 138 -4.33 6.94 -6.75
CA VAL A 138 -5.14 5.75 -6.57
C VAL A 138 -6.23 6.00 -5.53
N LEU A 139 -7.31 5.25 -5.64
CA LEU A 139 -8.36 5.17 -4.64
C LEU A 139 -8.31 3.76 -4.05
N ALA A 140 -7.89 3.65 -2.79
CA ALA A 140 -8.01 2.40 -2.04
C ALA A 140 -9.44 2.27 -1.52
N HIS A 141 -10.09 1.15 -1.83
CA HIS A 141 -11.46 0.85 -1.46
C HIS A 141 -11.51 -0.39 -0.56
N ALA A 142 -12.28 -0.29 0.52
CA ALA A 142 -12.64 -1.41 1.39
C ALA A 142 -14.11 -1.29 1.80
N TYR A 143 -14.73 -2.41 2.13
CA TYR A 143 -16.10 -2.47 2.63
C TYR A 143 -16.18 -3.41 3.82
N LEU A 144 -16.63 -2.90 4.97
CA LEU A 144 -16.93 -3.71 6.13
C LEU A 144 -18.44 -3.86 6.28
N SER A 145 -18.92 -5.08 6.47
CA SER A 145 -20.32 -5.36 6.81
C SER A 145 -20.59 -5.30 8.32
N VAL A 146 -19.54 -5.35 9.14
CA VAL A 146 -19.59 -5.41 10.61
C VAL A 146 -18.66 -4.32 11.16
N PRO A 147 -19.05 -3.57 12.20
CA PRO A 147 -20.32 -3.61 12.94
C PRO A 147 -21.53 -3.08 12.16
N ALA A 148 -21.30 -2.27 11.13
CA ALA A 148 -22.33 -1.79 10.24
C ALA A 148 -21.77 -1.63 8.82
N PRO A 149 -22.58 -1.82 7.77
CA PRO A 149 -22.21 -1.56 6.38
C PRO A 149 -21.54 -0.21 6.18
N THR A 150 -20.24 -0.21 5.92
CA THR A 150 -19.46 1.02 5.73
C THR A 150 -18.48 0.84 4.59
N THR A 151 -18.50 1.80 3.66
CA THR A 151 -17.54 1.89 2.56
C THR A 151 -16.43 2.87 2.93
N TYR A 152 -15.18 2.43 2.80
CA TYR A 152 -13.99 3.26 3.01
C TYR A 152 -13.32 3.53 1.68
N ILE A 153 -13.02 4.80 1.40
CA ILE A 153 -12.30 5.23 0.21
C ILE A 153 -11.17 6.15 0.64
N VAL A 154 -9.94 5.71 0.42
CA VAL A 154 -8.73 6.48 0.73
C VAL A 154 -8.08 6.92 -0.57
N PRO A 155 -8.16 8.21 -0.93
CA PRO A 155 -7.39 8.75 -2.03
C PRO A 155 -5.92 8.82 -1.62
N VAL A 156 -5.04 8.38 -2.51
CA VAL A 156 -3.58 8.42 -2.32
C VAL A 156 -2.97 9.01 -3.58
N GLU A 157 -2.29 10.13 -3.41
CA GLU A 157 -1.52 10.76 -4.48
C GLU A 157 -0.11 10.14 -4.55
N ILE A 158 0.37 9.87 -5.76
CA ILE A 158 1.73 9.38 -6.01
C ILE A 158 2.57 10.59 -6.46
N GLN A 159 3.08 11.31 -5.48
CA GLN A 159 3.83 12.54 -5.69
C GLN A 159 5.21 12.21 -6.23
N LYS A 160 5.61 12.84 -7.33
CA LYS A 160 7.01 12.85 -7.77
C LYS A 160 7.80 13.80 -6.87
N VAL A 161 8.90 13.32 -6.30
CA VAL A 161 9.77 14.08 -5.41
C VAL A 161 11.22 13.94 -5.83
N ASN A 162 12.06 14.89 -5.44
CA ASN A 162 13.51 14.77 -5.58
C ASN A 162 14.12 14.83 -4.18
N ASN A 163 14.20 13.68 -3.50
CA ASN A 163 14.67 13.60 -2.11
C ASN A 163 15.71 12.48 -1.95
N GLY A 164 16.93 12.74 -2.44
CA GLY A 164 18.06 11.82 -2.35
C GLY A 164 17.79 10.49 -3.11
N PRO A 165 17.70 9.34 -2.42
CA PRO A 165 17.41 8.07 -3.06
C PRO A 165 15.92 7.87 -3.41
N PHE A 166 15.03 8.76 -2.96
CA PHE A 166 13.58 8.63 -3.17
C PHE A 166 13.08 9.54 -4.29
N GLY A 167 12.32 8.96 -5.21
CA GLY A 167 11.69 9.66 -6.34
C GLY A 167 10.17 9.78 -6.24
N PHE A 168 9.56 9.05 -5.32
CA PHE A 168 8.11 9.09 -5.11
C PHE A 168 7.76 9.11 -3.63
N ARG A 169 6.65 9.79 -3.32
CA ARG A 169 6.04 9.85 -1.99
C ARG A 169 4.55 9.57 -2.13
N THR A 170 4.03 8.68 -1.30
CA THR A 170 2.60 8.46 -1.11
C THR A 170 2.25 8.67 0.35
N GLU A 171 1.12 9.29 0.62
CA GLU A 171 0.56 9.40 1.97
C GLU A 171 -0.88 8.90 1.94
N ALA A 172 -1.19 7.95 2.82
CA ALA A 172 -2.53 7.46 3.05
C ALA A 172 -2.99 7.91 4.43
N THR A 173 -4.05 8.72 4.47
CA THR A 173 -4.76 9.05 5.72
C THR A 173 -5.77 7.96 6.01
N ILE A 174 -5.62 7.29 7.14
CA ILE A 174 -6.52 6.21 7.53
C ILE A 174 -7.86 6.83 7.97
N PRO A 175 -9.00 6.41 7.38
CA PRO A 175 -10.30 6.92 7.77
C PRO A 175 -10.66 6.39 9.16
N ARG A 176 -11.59 7.07 9.84
CA ARG A 176 -12.13 6.55 11.11
C ARG A 176 -12.91 5.26 10.83
N ILE A 177 -12.36 4.12 11.22
CA ILE A 177 -13.01 2.82 11.09
C ILE A 177 -14.01 2.67 12.23
N ALA A 178 -15.24 2.24 11.93
CA ALA A 178 -16.30 2.02 12.92
C ALA A 178 -16.49 3.22 13.88
N GLY A 179 -16.62 4.43 13.33
CA GLY A 179 -16.80 5.66 14.12
C GLY A 179 -15.57 6.15 14.88
N GLY A 180 -14.41 5.49 14.72
CA GLY A 180 -13.18 5.79 15.45
C GLY A 180 -12.79 4.72 16.46
N SER A 181 -13.55 3.64 16.58
CA SER A 181 -13.23 2.50 17.46
C SER A 181 -12.40 1.41 16.76
N GLY A 182 -12.13 1.55 15.46
CA GLY A 182 -11.36 0.58 14.69
C GLY A 182 -9.87 0.91 14.63
N ILE A 183 -9.06 -0.03 15.10
CA ILE A 183 -7.59 0.02 15.07
C ILE A 183 -7.09 -0.89 13.95
N PRO A 184 -6.42 -0.38 12.90
CA PRO A 184 -5.80 -1.23 11.89
C PRO A 184 -4.74 -2.12 12.53
N LEU A 185 -4.87 -3.44 12.37
CA LEU A 185 -3.89 -4.39 12.88
C LEU A 185 -2.98 -4.91 11.77
N GLU A 186 -3.54 -5.21 10.60
CA GLU A 186 -2.81 -5.88 9.53
C GLU A 186 -3.29 -5.37 8.18
N GLY A 187 -2.36 -5.24 7.24
CA GLY A 187 -2.63 -4.88 5.86
C GLY A 187 -1.65 -5.55 4.92
N ARG A 188 -2.14 -6.07 3.80
CA ARG A 188 -1.30 -6.56 2.70
C ARG A 188 -1.83 -6.03 1.39
N LEU A 189 -0.93 -5.67 0.48
CA LEU A 189 -1.24 -5.13 -0.84
C LEU A 189 -0.31 -5.72 -1.89
N THR A 190 -0.84 -5.93 -3.09
CA THR A 190 -0.10 -6.28 -4.30
C THR A 190 -0.52 -5.36 -5.44
N ILE A 191 0.44 -4.72 -6.10
CA ILE A 191 0.21 -3.76 -7.19
C ILE A 191 1.10 -4.14 -8.36
N GLY A 192 0.53 -4.38 -9.54
CA GLY A 192 1.30 -4.87 -10.69
C GLY A 192 0.50 -5.02 -11.98
N LYS A 193 -0.55 -4.23 -12.17
CA LYS A 193 -1.40 -4.31 -13.36
C LYS A 193 -0.58 -4.12 -14.64
N LYS A 194 -0.81 -4.99 -15.62
CA LYS A 194 -0.31 -4.89 -17.00
C LYS A 194 -1.49 -4.76 -17.97
N TRP A 195 -1.31 -4.03 -19.06
CA TRP A 195 -2.32 -3.85 -20.11
C TRP A 195 -1.66 -3.59 -21.46
N THR A 196 -2.48 -3.49 -22.50
CA THR A 196 -2.05 -3.07 -23.83
C THR A 196 -2.80 -1.81 -24.23
N TYR A 197 -2.07 -0.82 -24.74
CA TYR A 197 -2.62 0.44 -25.22
C TYR A 197 -1.91 0.84 -26.51
N LYS A 198 -2.69 1.06 -27.59
CA LYS A 198 -2.16 1.38 -28.93
C LYS A 198 -1.02 0.44 -29.37
N GLY A 199 -1.20 -0.86 -29.14
CA GLY A 199 -0.21 -1.91 -29.49
C GLY A 199 0.99 -2.03 -28.54
N LYS A 200 1.16 -1.13 -27.56
CA LYS A 200 2.25 -1.18 -26.58
C LYS A 200 1.81 -1.91 -25.31
N LYS A 201 2.66 -2.82 -24.83
CA LYS A 201 2.49 -3.46 -23.51
C LYS A 201 2.97 -2.51 -22.43
N LEU A 202 2.09 -2.16 -21.50
CA LEU A 202 2.36 -1.23 -20.39
C LEU A 202 2.15 -1.93 -19.05
N SER A 203 2.74 -1.39 -18.00
CA SER A 203 2.63 -1.88 -16.62
C SER A 203 2.55 -0.72 -15.66
N TYR A 204 1.79 -0.87 -14.58
CA TYR A 204 1.45 0.21 -13.66
C TYR A 204 2.67 0.58 -12.82
N ALA A 205 3.37 -0.42 -12.31
CA ALA A 205 4.64 -0.28 -11.61
C ALA A 205 5.76 -0.86 -12.47
N ASN A 206 6.85 -0.10 -12.57
CA ASN A 206 8.07 -0.49 -13.26
C ASN A 206 9.27 -0.10 -12.41
N ALA A 207 10.39 -0.77 -12.62
CA ALA A 207 11.66 -0.41 -11.98
C ALA A 207 12.87 -0.77 -12.83
N SER A 208 13.98 -0.10 -12.54
CA SER A 208 15.33 -0.46 -12.97
C SER A 208 16.18 -0.84 -11.75
N CYS A 209 17.28 -1.56 -11.94
CA CYS A 209 18.18 -1.95 -10.85
C CYS A 209 19.64 -1.56 -11.14
N PRO A 210 19.97 -0.26 -11.17
CA PRO A 210 21.34 0.19 -11.43
C PRO A 210 22.29 -0.06 -10.25
N SER A 211 21.79 0.00 -9.01
CA SER A 211 22.58 0.00 -7.78
C SER A 211 22.56 -1.34 -7.01
N GLY A 212 21.97 -2.39 -7.59
CA GLY A 212 21.85 -3.71 -6.96
C GLY A 212 20.79 -3.82 -5.87
N LYS A 213 19.99 -2.77 -5.64
CA LYS A 213 18.89 -2.74 -4.68
C LYS A 213 17.81 -1.76 -5.09
N LEU A 214 16.60 -1.98 -4.57
CA LEU A 214 15.54 -0.98 -4.46
C LEU A 214 15.21 -0.77 -3.00
N GLN A 215 14.78 0.44 -2.64
CA GLN A 215 14.46 0.79 -1.27
C GLN A 215 13.14 1.53 -1.11
N ALA A 216 12.53 1.38 0.07
CA ALA A 216 11.38 2.18 0.48
C ALA A 216 11.55 2.64 1.92
N LYS A 217 11.24 3.92 2.20
CA LYS A 217 11.12 4.43 3.58
C LYS A 217 9.65 4.40 3.96
N VAL A 218 9.35 3.81 5.10
CA VAL A 218 8.01 3.80 5.69
C VAL A 218 8.01 4.75 6.88
N GLU A 219 6.99 5.59 6.98
CA GLU A 219 6.73 6.46 8.11
C GLU A 219 5.27 6.28 8.53
N THR A 220 5.04 6.22 9.84
CA THR A 220 3.71 6.08 10.44
C THR A 220 3.52 7.17 11.48
N GLU A 221 2.32 7.71 11.55
CA GLU A 221 1.87 8.58 12.64
C GLU A 221 0.62 7.95 13.26
N PHE A 222 0.60 7.89 14.59
CA PHE A 222 -0.52 7.40 15.38
C PHE A 222 -1.32 8.55 15.98
N THR A 223 -2.54 8.29 16.44
CA THR A 223 -3.41 9.31 17.03
C THR A 223 -2.88 9.90 18.34
N ASP A 224 -2.00 9.19 19.04
CA ASP A 224 -1.28 9.69 20.23
C ASP A 224 -0.03 10.52 19.87
N SER A 225 0.15 10.84 18.58
CA SER A 225 1.32 11.53 18.01
C SER A 225 2.62 10.71 18.00
N THR A 226 2.59 9.43 18.37
CA THR A 226 3.74 8.54 18.18
C THR A 226 4.07 8.45 16.69
N LYS A 227 5.36 8.57 16.37
CA LYS A 227 5.88 8.45 15.00
C LYS A 227 6.95 7.36 14.93
N LEU A 228 6.81 6.47 13.96
CA LEU A 228 7.80 5.44 13.67
C LEU A 228 8.23 5.55 12.22
N SER A 229 9.53 5.34 11.96
CA SER A 229 10.05 5.31 10.60
C SER A 229 11.12 4.24 10.41
N GLY A 230 11.18 3.65 9.22
CA GLY A 230 12.10 2.58 8.89
C GLY A 230 12.38 2.48 7.41
N LEU A 231 13.45 1.77 7.06
CA LEU A 231 13.88 1.56 5.68
C LEU A 231 13.80 0.08 5.32
N ILE A 232 13.05 -0.23 4.27
CA ILE A 232 12.99 -1.55 3.66
C ILE A 232 13.95 -1.55 2.48
N LEU A 233 14.95 -2.43 2.52
CA LEU A 233 15.93 -2.64 1.45
C LEU A 233 15.70 -4.01 0.83
N LYS A 234 15.57 -4.06 -0.50
CA LYS A 234 15.39 -5.31 -1.23
C LYS A 234 16.43 -5.41 -2.35
N PRO A 235 17.28 -6.45 -2.34
CA PRO A 235 18.30 -6.63 -3.36
C PRO A 235 17.66 -6.94 -4.72
N CYS A 236 18.32 -6.52 -5.79
CA CYS A 236 18.01 -6.92 -7.15
C CYS A 236 19.27 -7.17 -7.97
N LYS A 237 19.12 -8.00 -9.01
CA LYS A 237 20.17 -8.29 -9.97
C LYS A 237 20.00 -7.39 -11.19
N GLY A 238 20.93 -6.45 -11.39
CA GLY A 238 20.98 -5.64 -12.60
C GLY A 238 21.45 -6.47 -13.80
N LYS A 239 20.63 -6.59 -14.83
CA LYS A 239 21.05 -7.08 -16.16
C LYS A 239 21.31 -5.91 -17.10
N ASN A 240 22.24 -6.11 -18.03
CA ASN A 240 22.51 -5.15 -19.10
C ASN A 240 21.40 -5.21 -20.16
#